data_AF-A0A8C4RJ78-F1
#
_entry.id   AF-A0A8C4RJ78-F1
#
_cell.length_a   1.000
_cell.length_b   1.000
_cell.length_c   1.000
_cell.angle_alpha   90.00
_cell.angle_beta   90.00
_cell.angle_gamma   90.00
#
_symmetry.space_group_name_H-M   'P 1'
#
loop_
_entity.id
_entity.type
_entity.pdbx_description
1 polymer ?
#
loop_
_entity_poly.entity_id
_entity_poly.type
_entity_poly.pdbx_seq_one_letter_code
_entity_poly.pdbx_strand_id
1 'polypeptide(L)'
;MYLLCSYNDICRAIVFFFLSYKAAPCHPGGAFTSSTLSQCNNELIMNSNFLFCFAGEPYSVQVEGSQVTLTNLVPGSKYEISVMSVQGREESDPVTGIVLTAPDTPSSFKAINVTTTMALLIWKPVSRTVDRYIIVLRSQDSEYLGLSLINFVTLEYQAHFAFWNVLVGPEDLMAKEVSPRTALLTWKAPMSTITGYILIFRSDDGESKEVMLNPNEIHYKLSGLIPSTKYNVSLTGLRGKEKTSTVSTSFTTGNLRFPYPLDCSQEMMNGLVDSGQATIYPGGKHSPPVQVYCDMMTAGGGWTVFQRRKNGKTNFYRSWNEYKNGFGNISDEFWLGNDNIHKLTTQSPQMLRVDLRTKHEHAFAVYRTFNVDKEQREFRLTISGYSGTAGDSLLYHNGQPFSTKDRDLKKLVTRCAVSYKGGWWYKNCHEANLNGIYGNNNNQQGINWLHWKGQNFSIPFTEMKLRPLYFDPTRNI
;
A
#
# COMPACT_ATOMS: atom_id res chain seq x y z
N MET A 1 -14.92 18.07 -65.71
CA MET A 1 -15.97 19.11 -65.82
C MET A 1 -16.38 19.12 -67.29
N TYR A 2 -17.67 18.89 -67.54
CA TYR A 2 -18.41 18.71 -68.82
C TYR A 2 -18.04 17.53 -69.73
N LEU A 3 -18.95 16.55 -69.76
CA LEU A 3 -19.15 15.59 -70.85
C LEU A 3 -20.16 16.20 -71.83
N LEU A 4 -19.83 16.23 -73.12
CA LEU A 4 -20.75 16.54 -74.21
C LEU A 4 -20.80 15.34 -75.16
N CYS A 5 -21.83 14.52 -75.03
CA CYS A 5 -22.26 13.57 -76.07
C CYS A 5 -23.54 14.12 -76.69
N SER A 6 -23.54 14.32 -78.01
CA SER A 6 -24.73 14.74 -78.77
C SER A 6 -25.38 13.55 -79.46
N TYR A 7 -26.70 13.65 -79.58
CA TYR A 7 -27.67 12.72 -80.14
C TYR A 7 -27.17 11.98 -81.41
N ASN A 8 -27.13 10.64 -81.35
CA ASN A 8 -26.97 9.66 -82.44
C ASN A 8 -25.60 9.05 -82.83
N ASP A 9 -24.54 9.09 -82.02
CA ASP A 9 -23.38 8.18 -82.28
C ASP A 9 -22.78 7.57 -81.00
N ILE A 10 -22.48 6.26 -81.07
CA ILE A 10 -21.91 5.43 -80.01
C ILE A 10 -20.46 5.86 -79.76
N CYS A 11 -20.18 6.51 -78.63
CA CYS A 11 -18.80 6.70 -78.17
C CYS A 11 -18.23 5.35 -77.69
N ARG A 12 -17.17 4.85 -78.33
CA ARG A 12 -16.46 3.64 -77.88
C ARG A 12 -15.17 4.05 -77.21
N ALA A 13 -14.89 3.56 -76.00
CA ALA A 13 -13.60 3.78 -75.36
C ALA A 13 -12.70 2.53 -75.48
N ILE A 14 -11.41 2.73 -75.83
CA ILE A 14 -10.36 1.71 -75.80
C ILE A 14 -9.42 2.03 -74.63
N VAL A 15 -9.06 1.02 -73.83
CA VAL A 15 -8.18 1.18 -72.68
C VAL A 15 -6.88 0.40 -72.87
N PHE A 16 -5.70 1.01 -72.68
CA PHE A 16 -4.38 0.34 -72.77
C PHE A 16 -3.68 0.24 -71.41
N PHE A 17 -2.83 -0.79 -71.21
CA PHE A 17 -2.02 -1.00 -70.00
C PHE A 17 -0.52 -1.00 -70.29
N PHE A 18 0.27 -0.32 -69.45
CA PHE A 18 1.74 -0.42 -69.44
C PHE A 18 2.27 -0.87 -68.07
N LEU A 19 3.29 -1.74 -68.07
CA LEU A 19 4.01 -2.23 -66.89
C LEU A 19 5.41 -1.57 -66.83
N SER A 20 5.75 -0.88 -65.73
CA SER A 20 7.14 -0.43 -65.49
C SER A 20 7.62 -0.81 -64.08
N TYR A 21 8.87 -1.25 -63.97
CA TYR A 21 9.55 -1.58 -62.70
C TYR A 21 10.74 -0.64 -62.42
N LYS A 22 10.95 -0.30 -61.14
CA LYS A 22 12.12 0.42 -60.63
C LYS A 22 13.00 -0.56 -59.83
N ALA A 23 14.29 -0.67 -60.17
CA ALA A 23 15.30 -1.40 -59.40
C ALA A 23 16.00 -0.49 -58.36
N ALA A 24 16.42 -1.09 -57.24
CA ALA A 24 17.10 -0.44 -56.10
C ALA A 24 18.60 -0.15 -56.38
N PRO A 25 19.25 0.79 -55.64
CA PRO A 25 20.61 1.24 -55.96
C PRO A 25 21.69 0.29 -55.44
N CYS A 26 22.78 0.13 -56.20
CA CYS A 26 24.02 -0.52 -55.77
C CYS A 26 25.20 0.46 -55.89
N HIS A 27 26.03 0.56 -54.85
CA HIS A 27 27.42 1.05 -54.90
C HIS A 27 28.19 0.60 -53.65
N PRO A 28 29.54 0.59 -53.63
CA PRO A 28 30.50 0.54 -54.75
C PRO A 28 31.64 -0.51 -54.54
N GLY A 29 32.33 -0.93 -55.62
CA GLY A 29 33.67 -1.51 -55.49
C GLY A 29 34.12 -2.50 -56.57
N GLY A 30 35.04 -2.07 -57.44
CA GLY A 30 36.22 -2.88 -57.79
C GLY A 30 36.25 -3.75 -59.06
N ALA A 31 36.83 -3.17 -60.12
CA ALA A 31 37.76 -3.73 -61.11
C ALA A 31 37.32 -4.78 -62.16
N PHE A 32 37.67 -4.44 -63.41
CA PHE A 32 37.56 -5.17 -64.68
C PHE A 32 38.57 -6.32 -64.84
N THR A 33 38.21 -7.35 -65.62
CA THR A 33 39.07 -7.98 -66.66
C THR A 33 38.22 -8.65 -67.76
N SER A 34 38.70 -8.58 -69.00
CA SER A 34 38.07 -8.98 -70.27
C SER A 34 38.28 -10.45 -70.68
N SER A 35 37.49 -10.90 -71.67
CA SER A 35 37.53 -12.12 -72.51
C SER A 35 36.39 -13.11 -72.19
N THR A 36 35.44 -13.45 -73.07
CA THR A 36 35.43 -13.55 -74.54
C THR A 36 34.04 -13.23 -75.14
N LEU A 37 34.02 -12.43 -76.21
CA LEU A 37 32.92 -12.23 -77.16
C LEU A 37 32.87 -13.38 -78.18
N SER A 38 31.68 -13.75 -78.65
CA SER A 38 31.53 -14.27 -80.03
C SER A 38 30.28 -13.69 -80.71
N GLN A 39 30.55 -12.88 -81.74
CA GLN A 39 29.78 -12.61 -82.97
C GLN A 39 28.52 -11.74 -82.84
N CYS A 40 28.62 -10.41 -83.01
CA CYS A 40 28.65 -9.63 -84.26
C CYS A 40 27.33 -9.60 -85.05
N ASN A 41 26.65 -8.44 -85.06
CA ASN A 41 26.53 -7.65 -86.28
C ASN A 41 26.19 -6.16 -85.99
N ASN A 42 27.15 -5.31 -86.41
CA ASN A 42 27.10 -3.93 -86.90
C ASN A 42 26.53 -2.78 -86.05
N GLU A 43 27.49 -1.94 -85.62
CA GLU A 43 27.35 -0.55 -85.18
C GLU A 43 26.94 0.40 -86.32
N LEU A 44 26.19 1.47 -85.97
CA LEU A 44 26.64 2.86 -86.14
C LEU A 44 25.73 3.84 -85.35
N ILE A 45 26.19 4.13 -84.12
CA ILE A 45 26.28 5.41 -83.39
C ILE A 45 25.47 6.63 -83.91
N MET A 46 24.51 7.12 -83.12
CA MET A 46 24.65 8.40 -82.38
C MET A 46 23.56 8.63 -81.31
N ASN A 47 24.04 8.83 -80.08
CA ASN A 47 23.46 9.54 -78.94
C ASN A 47 22.17 8.99 -78.27
N SER A 48 22.45 8.21 -77.22
CA SER A 48 21.70 8.09 -75.96
C SER A 48 20.25 7.61 -76.04
N ASN A 49 20.09 6.31 -76.26
CA ASN A 49 18.99 5.51 -75.74
C ASN A 49 19.58 4.32 -74.96
N PHE A 50 19.13 4.10 -73.72
CA PHE A 50 19.03 2.74 -73.19
C PHE A 50 17.55 2.39 -73.16
N LEU A 51 17.14 1.62 -74.17
CA LEU A 51 15.91 0.83 -74.17
C LEU A 51 16.17 -0.42 -73.31
N PHE A 52 15.33 -0.65 -72.30
CA PHE A 52 15.17 -1.96 -71.68
C PHE A 52 13.70 -2.37 -71.82
N CYS A 53 13.44 -3.39 -72.64
CA CYS A 53 12.16 -4.06 -72.79
C CYS A 53 12.23 -5.45 -72.14
N PHE A 54 11.23 -5.77 -71.32
CA PHE A 54 10.48 -7.04 -71.28
C PHE A 54 9.12 -6.68 -70.64
N ALA A 55 8.04 -6.55 -71.41
CA ALA A 55 7.23 -7.59 -72.06
C ALA A 55 5.92 -7.83 -71.28
N GLY A 56 4.96 -6.94 -71.49
CA GLY A 56 3.54 -7.27 -71.43
C GLY A 56 2.90 -6.59 -72.63
N GLU A 57 2.25 -7.32 -73.52
CA GLU A 57 1.44 -6.68 -74.56
C GLU A 57 0.31 -5.90 -73.88
N PRO A 58 0.02 -4.67 -74.34
CA PRO A 58 -1.05 -3.90 -73.75
C PRO A 58 -2.37 -4.62 -74.02
N TYR A 59 -3.04 -5.05 -72.95
CA TYR A 59 -4.35 -5.66 -73.03
C TYR A 59 -5.40 -4.57 -73.29
N SER A 60 -6.25 -4.71 -74.31
CA SER A 60 -7.28 -3.72 -74.61
C SER A 60 -8.68 -4.26 -74.42
N VAL A 61 -9.55 -3.44 -73.83
CA VAL A 61 -10.97 -3.77 -73.61
C VAL A 61 -11.82 -2.65 -74.18
N GLN A 62 -12.79 -3.00 -75.02
CA GLN A 62 -13.81 -2.05 -75.48
C GLN A 62 -14.90 -1.91 -74.42
N VAL A 63 -15.23 -0.66 -74.08
CA VAL A 63 -16.23 -0.34 -73.06
C VAL A 63 -17.31 0.54 -73.68
N GLU A 64 -18.59 0.15 -73.53
CA GLU A 64 -19.76 0.87 -74.06
C GLU A 64 -20.35 1.89 -73.06
N GLY A 65 -19.71 2.09 -71.91
CA GLY A 65 -20.18 2.98 -70.85
C GLY A 65 -19.03 3.74 -70.16
N SER A 66 -19.37 4.53 -69.14
CA SER A 66 -18.42 5.38 -68.40
C SER A 66 -17.62 4.64 -67.30
N GLN A 67 -17.77 3.33 -67.17
CA GLN A 67 -17.09 2.51 -66.15
C GLN A 67 -16.79 1.08 -66.64
N VAL A 68 -15.68 0.51 -66.17
CA VAL A 68 -15.29 -0.89 -66.42
C VAL A 68 -14.59 -1.46 -65.17
N THR A 69 -14.85 -2.72 -64.84
CA THR A 69 -14.14 -3.43 -63.75
C THR A 69 -13.05 -4.32 -64.34
N LEU A 70 -11.81 -4.12 -63.89
CA LEU A 70 -10.66 -4.90 -64.32
C LEU A 70 -10.43 -6.09 -63.38
N THR A 71 -10.21 -7.28 -63.94
CA THR A 71 -9.99 -8.53 -63.20
C THR A 71 -8.64 -9.14 -63.57
N ASN A 72 -8.18 -10.14 -62.81
CA ASN A 72 -6.89 -10.83 -63.00
C ASN A 72 -5.64 -9.93 -62.88
N LEU A 73 -5.75 -8.81 -62.16
CA LEU A 73 -4.61 -7.98 -61.82
C LEU A 73 -3.74 -8.66 -60.75
N VAL A 74 -2.42 -8.50 -60.87
CA VAL A 74 -1.45 -9.01 -59.91
C VAL A 74 -1.49 -8.15 -58.65
N PRO A 75 -1.66 -8.74 -57.45
CA PRO A 75 -1.63 -8.00 -56.19
C PRO A 75 -0.32 -7.22 -55.97
N GLY A 76 -0.40 -6.08 -55.28
CA GLY A 76 0.74 -5.22 -54.94
C GLY A 76 1.48 -4.62 -56.14
N SER A 77 0.83 -4.52 -57.31
CA SER A 77 1.45 -4.11 -58.57
C SER A 77 0.88 -2.79 -59.08
N LYS A 78 1.74 -1.97 -59.68
CA LYS A 78 1.40 -0.67 -60.26
C LYS A 78 0.98 -0.84 -61.71
N TYR A 79 -0.19 -0.34 -62.06
CA TYR A 79 -0.76 -0.35 -63.40
C TYR A 79 -0.93 1.08 -63.90
N GLU A 80 -0.47 1.34 -65.11
CA GLU A 80 -0.83 2.54 -65.86
C GLU A 80 -2.00 2.19 -66.77
N ILE A 81 -3.09 2.96 -66.69
CA ILE A 81 -4.35 2.72 -67.37
C ILE A 81 -4.67 3.95 -68.20
N SER A 82 -4.71 3.81 -69.52
CA SER A 82 -5.02 4.90 -70.45
C SER A 82 -6.37 4.68 -71.09
N VAL A 83 -7.29 5.64 -71.01
CA VAL A 83 -8.63 5.60 -71.62
C VAL A 83 -8.70 6.59 -72.78
N MET A 84 -9.06 6.12 -73.97
CA MET A 84 -9.28 6.97 -75.15
C MET A 84 -10.65 6.68 -75.76
N SER A 85 -11.29 7.68 -76.37
CA SER A 85 -12.48 7.46 -77.19
C SER A 85 -12.08 7.24 -78.66
N VAL A 86 -12.81 6.37 -79.36
CA VAL A 86 -12.53 5.98 -80.73
C VAL A 86 -13.79 6.16 -81.58
N GLN A 87 -13.64 6.87 -82.70
CA GLN A 87 -14.68 7.08 -83.71
C GLN A 87 -14.14 6.62 -85.07
N GLY A 88 -14.61 5.47 -85.57
CA GLY A 88 -14.10 4.89 -86.81
C GLY A 88 -12.63 4.46 -86.70
N ARG A 89 -11.73 5.16 -87.39
CA ARG A 89 -10.26 4.96 -87.34
C ARG A 89 -9.53 6.05 -86.55
N GLU A 90 -10.27 7.00 -85.99
CA GLU A 90 -9.68 8.10 -85.22
C GLU A 90 -9.81 7.84 -83.72
N GLU A 91 -8.72 8.11 -82.99
CA GLU A 91 -8.59 7.95 -81.54
C GLU A 91 -8.37 9.34 -80.92
N SER A 92 -8.98 9.60 -79.76
CA SER A 92 -8.72 10.81 -78.99
C SER A 92 -7.39 10.71 -78.24
N ASP A 93 -6.89 11.85 -77.76
CA ASP A 93 -5.82 11.85 -76.76
C ASP A 93 -6.21 10.99 -75.54
N PRO A 94 -5.31 10.16 -75.02
CA PRO A 94 -5.61 9.27 -73.90
C PRO A 94 -5.64 10.04 -72.57
N VAL A 95 -6.60 9.69 -71.73
CA VAL A 95 -6.59 10.05 -70.31
C VAL A 95 -5.95 8.93 -69.53
N THR A 96 -4.77 9.19 -68.96
CA THR A 96 -4.00 8.19 -68.22
C THR A 96 -4.12 8.36 -66.72
N GLY A 97 -4.33 7.25 -66.02
CA GLY A 97 -4.31 7.14 -64.57
C GLY A 97 -3.38 6.02 -64.11
N ILE A 98 -2.87 6.12 -62.89
CA ILE A 98 -2.02 5.11 -62.28
C ILE A 98 -2.76 4.50 -61.10
N VAL A 99 -2.86 3.17 -61.07
CA VAL A 99 -3.52 2.41 -60.00
C VAL A 99 -2.51 1.44 -59.37
N LEU A 100 -2.54 1.33 -58.04
CA LEU A 100 -1.78 0.33 -57.30
C LEU A 100 -2.76 -0.69 -56.73
N THR A 101 -2.61 -1.97 -57.08
CA THR A 101 -3.42 -3.03 -56.48
C THR A 101 -2.97 -3.30 -55.04
N ALA A 102 -3.92 -3.67 -54.17
CA ALA A 102 -3.59 -4.07 -52.81
C ALA A 102 -2.68 -5.33 -52.80
N PRO A 103 -1.75 -5.46 -51.85
CA PRO A 103 -0.99 -6.69 -51.65
C PRO A 103 -1.91 -7.89 -51.36
N ASP A 104 -1.47 -9.10 -51.72
CA ASP A 104 -2.16 -10.33 -51.34
C ASP A 104 -2.10 -10.54 -49.81
N THR A 105 -3.09 -11.24 -49.27
CA THR A 105 -3.16 -11.52 -47.84
C THR A 105 -2.28 -12.72 -47.47
N PRO A 106 -1.58 -12.71 -46.32
CA PRO A 106 -0.86 -13.88 -45.84
C PRO A 106 -1.81 -15.06 -45.64
N SER A 107 -1.39 -16.27 -46.00
CA SER A 107 -2.25 -17.46 -45.94
C SER A 107 -1.62 -18.56 -45.08
N SER A 108 -2.38 -19.62 -44.77
CA SER A 108 -1.87 -20.78 -44.01
C SER A 108 -1.31 -20.45 -42.62
N PHE A 109 -1.89 -19.46 -41.93
CA PHE A 109 -1.49 -19.10 -40.57
C PHE A 109 -1.78 -20.23 -39.58
N LYS A 110 -0.77 -20.61 -38.79
CA LYS A 110 -0.84 -21.61 -37.74
C LYS A 110 0.02 -21.21 -36.54
N ALA A 111 -0.44 -21.57 -35.35
CA ALA A 111 0.38 -21.58 -34.15
C ALA A 111 0.82 -23.01 -33.85
N ILE A 112 2.13 -23.24 -33.70
CA ILE A 112 2.71 -24.52 -33.30
C ILE A 112 3.57 -24.34 -32.05
N ASN A 113 3.97 -25.44 -31.39
CA ASN A 113 4.77 -25.41 -30.16
C ASN A 113 4.20 -24.48 -29.08
N VAL A 114 2.88 -24.59 -28.86
CA VAL A 114 2.15 -23.79 -27.87
C VAL A 114 2.41 -24.33 -26.47
N THR A 115 2.85 -23.46 -25.57
CA THR A 115 3.07 -23.72 -24.14
C THR A 115 2.33 -22.67 -23.33
N THR A 116 2.38 -22.78 -21.99
CA THR A 116 1.81 -21.77 -21.08
C THR A 116 2.39 -20.38 -21.28
N THR A 117 3.59 -20.28 -21.88
CA THR A 117 4.30 -19.02 -22.06
C THR A 117 4.76 -18.78 -23.49
N MET A 118 4.41 -19.57 -24.51
CA MET A 118 4.95 -19.36 -25.87
C MET A 118 4.06 -19.98 -26.94
N ALA A 119 4.02 -19.39 -28.14
CA ALA A 119 3.47 -20.02 -29.34
C ALA A 119 4.31 -19.60 -30.56
N LEU A 120 4.72 -20.55 -31.40
CA LEU A 120 5.43 -20.27 -32.64
C LEU A 120 4.43 -20.05 -33.78
N LEU A 121 4.40 -18.84 -34.34
CA LEU A 121 3.48 -18.47 -35.42
C LEU A 121 4.14 -18.70 -36.78
N ILE A 122 3.46 -19.41 -37.68
CA ILE A 122 3.93 -19.73 -39.03
C ILE A 122 2.83 -19.38 -40.03
N TRP A 123 3.17 -18.69 -41.10
CA TRP A 123 2.27 -18.43 -42.23
C TRP A 123 3.03 -18.54 -43.55
N LYS A 124 2.29 -18.79 -44.63
CA LYS A 124 2.82 -18.69 -45.99
C LYS A 124 2.98 -17.20 -46.33
N PRO A 125 4.20 -16.76 -46.72
CA PRO A 125 4.44 -15.37 -47.08
C PRO A 125 3.65 -14.99 -48.34
N VAL A 126 3.39 -13.70 -48.48
CA VAL A 126 2.72 -13.11 -49.65
C VAL A 126 3.65 -13.12 -50.87
N SER A 127 3.05 -13.06 -52.07
CA SER A 127 3.75 -13.35 -53.33
C SER A 127 4.78 -12.28 -53.72
N ARG A 128 4.72 -11.08 -53.13
CA ARG A 128 5.71 -10.01 -53.29
C ARG A 128 6.29 -9.56 -51.95
N THR A 129 7.44 -8.88 -52.01
CA THR A 129 8.10 -8.28 -50.85
C THR A 129 7.18 -7.28 -50.15
N VAL A 130 6.91 -7.50 -48.87
CA VAL A 130 6.21 -6.55 -47.99
C VAL A 130 7.21 -5.94 -47.01
N ASP A 131 7.00 -4.67 -46.66
CA ASP A 131 7.91 -3.96 -45.77
C ASP A 131 7.87 -4.50 -44.33
N ARG A 132 6.68 -4.92 -43.87
CA ARG A 132 6.45 -5.43 -42.51
C ARG A 132 5.17 -6.25 -42.42
N TYR A 133 5.15 -7.21 -41.50
CA TYR A 133 3.92 -7.86 -41.04
C TYR A 133 3.49 -7.25 -39.70
N ILE A 134 2.17 -7.12 -39.49
CA ILE A 134 1.59 -6.66 -38.23
C ILE A 134 0.84 -7.84 -37.62
N ILE A 135 1.25 -8.24 -36.41
CA ILE A 135 0.57 -9.29 -35.63
C ILE A 135 -0.14 -8.61 -34.46
N VAL A 136 -1.43 -8.90 -34.31
CA VAL A 136 -2.28 -8.37 -33.23
C VAL A 136 -2.69 -9.52 -32.34
N LEU A 137 -2.32 -9.46 -31.06
CA LEU A 137 -2.73 -10.43 -30.06
C LEU A 137 -3.83 -9.83 -29.17
N ARG A 138 -4.93 -10.55 -29.05
CA ARG A 138 -6.05 -10.18 -28.18
C ARG A 138 -6.33 -11.33 -27.22
N SER A 139 -6.10 -11.09 -25.93
CA SER A 139 -6.58 -11.99 -24.87
C SER A 139 -8.09 -11.78 -24.69
N GLN A 140 -8.83 -12.86 -24.43
CA GLN A 140 -10.27 -12.77 -24.13
C GLN A 140 -10.53 -12.10 -22.76
N ASP A 141 -9.56 -12.11 -21.85
CA ASP A 141 -9.73 -11.71 -20.45
C ASP A 141 -9.02 -10.39 -20.07
N SER A 142 -8.38 -9.71 -21.02
CA SER A 142 -7.67 -8.44 -20.75
C SER A 142 -7.58 -7.53 -21.99
N GLU A 143 -7.74 -6.22 -21.79
CA GLU A 143 -7.60 -5.20 -22.83
C GLU A 143 -6.13 -5.13 -23.32
N TYR A 144 -5.92 -5.52 -24.59
CA TYR A 144 -4.73 -5.37 -25.44
C TYR A 144 -3.38 -5.93 -24.93
N LEU A 145 -2.79 -6.86 -25.71
CA LEU A 145 -1.41 -7.31 -25.56
C LEU A 145 -0.60 -6.99 -26.83
N GLY A 146 -0.22 -5.72 -27.01
CA GLY A 146 0.90 -5.29 -27.87
C GLY A 146 0.79 -5.48 -29.39
N LEU A 147 1.39 -4.54 -30.14
CA LEU A 147 1.67 -4.64 -31.57
C LEU A 147 3.17 -4.92 -31.73
N SER A 148 3.56 -5.91 -32.53
CA SER A 148 4.97 -6.14 -32.90
C SER A 148 5.19 -5.96 -34.40
N LEU A 149 6.25 -5.23 -34.75
CA LEU A 149 6.70 -4.96 -36.11
C LEU A 149 7.99 -5.75 -36.35
N ILE A 150 8.02 -6.60 -37.38
CA ILE A 150 9.20 -7.39 -37.75
C ILE A 150 9.77 -6.82 -39.06
N ASN A 151 11.04 -6.37 -39.05
CA ASN A 151 11.79 -5.96 -40.24
C ASN A 151 12.70 -7.12 -40.73
N PHE A 152 12.86 -7.24 -42.05
CA PHE A 152 13.59 -8.32 -42.71
C PHE A 152 15.13 -8.19 -42.66
N VAL A 153 15.82 -9.27 -42.26
CA VAL A 153 17.10 -9.73 -42.86
C VAL A 153 17.13 -11.26 -42.89
N THR A 154 17.05 -11.84 -44.10
CA THR A 154 17.42 -13.19 -44.59
C THR A 154 17.23 -14.47 -43.73
N LEU A 155 16.44 -15.40 -44.31
CA LEU A 155 16.48 -16.88 -44.30
C LEU A 155 16.47 -17.61 -42.94
N GLU A 156 15.36 -18.33 -42.72
CA GLU A 156 15.01 -19.17 -41.56
C GLU A 156 14.84 -18.45 -40.22
N TYR A 157 13.61 -18.03 -39.89
CA TYR A 157 13.27 -17.60 -38.54
C TYR A 157 12.38 -18.61 -37.81
N GLN A 158 12.97 -19.24 -36.79
CA GLN A 158 12.27 -19.50 -35.54
C GLN A 158 12.10 -18.17 -34.81
N ALA A 159 10.87 -17.73 -34.58
CA ALA A 159 10.62 -16.64 -33.64
C ALA A 159 10.79 -17.19 -32.22
N HIS A 160 11.99 -17.03 -31.64
CA HIS A 160 12.13 -17.19 -30.19
C HIS A 160 11.54 -15.95 -29.51
N PHE A 161 10.42 -16.14 -28.84
CA PHE A 161 9.86 -15.13 -27.96
C PHE A 161 10.75 -15.03 -26.71
N ALA A 162 11.69 -14.08 -26.71
CA ALA A 162 12.24 -13.58 -25.46
C ALA A 162 11.18 -12.64 -24.86
N PHE A 163 10.36 -13.17 -23.94
CA PHE A 163 9.56 -12.32 -23.06
C PHE A 163 10.54 -11.42 -22.32
N TRP A 164 10.46 -10.10 -22.53
CA TRP A 164 11.08 -9.16 -21.61
C TRP A 164 10.65 -9.57 -20.20
N ASN A 165 11.62 -9.86 -19.33
CA ASN A 165 11.44 -10.37 -17.97
C ASN A 165 10.23 -9.71 -17.27
N VAL A 166 9.05 -10.32 -17.35
CA VAL A 166 7.94 -9.93 -16.48
C VAL A 166 8.34 -10.46 -15.12
N LEU A 167 8.81 -9.57 -14.25
CA LEU A 167 9.07 -9.89 -12.86
C LEU A 167 7.74 -10.27 -12.22
N VAL A 168 7.44 -11.57 -12.23
CA VAL A 168 6.24 -12.14 -11.63
C VAL A 168 6.34 -11.89 -10.13
N GLY A 169 5.32 -11.21 -9.61
CA GLY A 169 5.22 -10.82 -8.21
C GLY A 169 4.67 -11.93 -7.32
N PRO A 170 4.52 -11.61 -6.03
CA PRO A 170 3.87 -12.52 -5.09
C PRO A 170 2.43 -12.82 -5.52
N GLU A 171 1.94 -14.01 -5.18
CA GLU A 171 0.60 -14.50 -5.52
C GLU A 171 -0.18 -14.87 -4.26
N ASP A 172 -1.49 -15.11 -4.39
CA ASP A 172 -2.36 -15.62 -3.31
C ASP A 172 -2.28 -14.84 -1.99
N LEU A 173 -2.20 -13.50 -2.08
CA LEU A 173 -2.26 -12.65 -0.89
C LEU A 173 -3.63 -12.78 -0.23
N MET A 174 -3.63 -13.29 0.99
CA MET A 174 -4.82 -13.51 1.80
C MET A 174 -4.66 -12.90 3.18
N ALA A 175 -5.74 -12.36 3.73
CA ALA A 175 -5.85 -12.02 5.14
C ALA A 175 -6.52 -13.18 5.89
N LYS A 176 -5.85 -13.68 6.93
CA LYS A 176 -6.29 -14.74 7.84
C LYS A 176 -6.29 -14.20 9.26
N GLU A 177 -6.98 -14.90 10.17
CA GLU A 177 -7.03 -14.55 11.61
C GLU A 177 -7.33 -13.06 11.86
N VAL A 178 -8.32 -12.54 11.12
CA VAL A 178 -8.69 -11.12 11.20
C VAL A 178 -9.40 -10.87 12.54
N SER A 179 -8.76 -10.07 13.38
CA SER A 179 -9.31 -9.58 14.64
C SER A 179 -9.78 -8.12 14.47
N PRO A 180 -10.37 -7.51 15.51
CA PRO A 180 -10.67 -6.08 15.50
C PRO A 180 -9.43 -5.17 15.35
N ARG A 181 -8.22 -5.63 15.71
CA ARG A 181 -7.00 -4.79 15.71
C ARG A 181 -5.80 -5.40 14.98
N THR A 182 -5.91 -6.63 14.50
CA THR A 182 -4.83 -7.36 13.84
C THR A 182 -5.34 -8.17 12.66
N ALA A 183 -4.48 -8.48 11.72
CA ALA A 183 -4.75 -9.46 10.66
C ALA A 183 -3.44 -10.13 10.25
N LEU A 184 -3.46 -11.44 10.04
CA LEU A 184 -2.32 -12.18 9.52
C LEU A 184 -2.40 -12.22 8.00
N LEU A 185 -1.47 -11.56 7.32
CA LEU A 185 -1.33 -11.66 5.87
C LEU A 185 -0.47 -12.87 5.52
N THR A 186 -0.84 -13.61 4.48
CA THR A 186 -0.06 -14.71 3.91
C THR A 186 -0.07 -14.63 2.40
N TRP A 187 1.05 -14.95 1.74
CA TRP A 187 1.17 -14.97 0.28
C TRP A 187 2.12 -16.07 -0.19
N LYS A 188 2.10 -16.40 -1.48
CA LYS A 188 3.09 -17.24 -2.14
C LYS A 188 4.23 -16.37 -2.65
N ALA A 189 5.47 -16.80 -2.37
CA ALA A 189 6.66 -16.12 -2.84
C ALA A 189 6.74 -16.13 -4.38
N PRO A 190 7.24 -15.06 -5.02
CA PRO A 190 7.43 -15.01 -6.46
C PRO A 190 8.48 -16.02 -6.93
N MET A 191 8.32 -16.54 -8.14
CA MET A 191 9.35 -17.36 -8.80
C MET A 191 10.64 -16.57 -9.10
N SER A 192 10.54 -15.25 -9.18
CA SER A 192 11.66 -14.35 -9.42
C SER A 192 12.45 -14.06 -8.15
N THR A 193 13.78 -14.00 -8.24
CA THR A 193 14.62 -13.56 -7.11
C THR A 193 14.36 -12.10 -6.80
N ILE A 194 13.81 -11.84 -5.62
CA ILE A 194 13.53 -10.51 -5.09
C ILE A 194 14.53 -10.14 -3.98
N THR A 195 14.73 -8.84 -3.78
CA THR A 195 15.51 -8.26 -2.69
C THR A 195 14.65 -7.87 -1.48
N GLY A 196 13.32 -7.87 -1.62
CA GLY A 196 12.36 -7.57 -0.54
C GLY A 196 10.95 -7.36 -1.06
N TYR A 197 10.02 -7.03 -0.17
CA TYR A 197 8.66 -6.62 -0.54
C TYR A 197 8.33 -5.22 -0.02
N ILE A 198 7.43 -4.54 -0.73
CA ILE A 198 6.69 -3.38 -0.25
C ILE A 198 5.25 -3.81 0.01
N LEU A 199 4.84 -3.74 1.27
CA LEU A 199 3.46 -3.95 1.71
C LEU A 199 2.82 -2.59 1.98
N ILE A 200 1.71 -2.30 1.29
CA ILE A 200 0.93 -1.07 1.51
C ILE A 200 -0.48 -1.46 1.92
N PHE A 201 -0.94 -0.92 3.05
CA PHE A 201 -2.32 -1.10 3.51
C PHE A 201 -2.93 0.25 3.89
N ARG A 202 -4.21 0.42 3.57
CA ARG A 202 -4.97 1.64 3.86
C ARG A 202 -6.39 1.29 4.30
N SER A 203 -6.93 2.07 5.24
CA SER A 203 -8.37 2.09 5.50
C SER A 203 -9.08 3.00 4.50
N ASP A 204 -10.39 2.82 4.33
CA ASP A 204 -11.18 3.65 3.39
C ASP A 204 -11.23 5.14 3.78
N ASP A 205 -10.88 5.48 5.02
CA ASP A 205 -10.95 6.81 5.63
C ASP A 205 -9.57 7.41 6.01
N GLY A 206 -8.47 6.69 5.75
CA GLY A 206 -7.18 6.98 6.38
C GLY A 206 -5.97 7.01 5.44
N GLU A 207 -4.82 7.35 6.03
CA GLU A 207 -3.53 7.35 5.34
C GLU A 207 -3.02 5.92 5.07
N SER A 208 -2.35 5.75 3.93
CA SER A 208 -1.69 4.50 3.57
C SER A 208 -0.43 4.29 4.40
N LYS A 209 -0.29 3.12 5.02
CA LYS A 209 0.93 2.69 5.71
C LYS A 209 1.75 1.79 4.79
N GLU A 210 3.04 2.07 4.70
CA GLU A 210 4.02 1.30 3.91
C GLU A 210 4.98 0.56 4.85
N VAL A 211 5.24 -0.71 4.55
CA VAL A 211 6.14 -1.57 5.30
C VAL A 211 7.08 -2.29 4.33
N MET A 212 8.38 -2.20 4.60
CA MET A 212 9.43 -2.93 3.87
C MET A 212 9.67 -4.29 4.53
N LEU A 213 9.58 -5.38 3.76
CA LEU A 213 9.75 -6.75 4.25
C LEU A 213 10.95 -7.43 3.59
N ASN A 214 11.51 -8.42 4.30
CA ASN A 214 12.61 -9.23 3.78
C ASN A 214 12.13 -10.16 2.66
N PRO A 215 13.01 -10.58 1.72
CA PRO A 215 12.62 -11.39 0.58
C PRO A 215 12.13 -12.80 0.94
N ASN A 216 12.52 -13.31 2.11
CA ASN A 216 12.13 -14.63 2.59
C ASN A 216 10.80 -14.64 3.37
N GLU A 217 10.19 -13.47 3.60
CA GLU A 217 8.90 -13.39 4.28
C GLU A 217 7.78 -13.90 3.36
N ILE A 218 6.90 -14.72 3.93
CA ILE A 218 5.68 -15.24 3.27
C ILE A 218 4.43 -14.96 4.09
N HIS A 219 4.59 -14.28 5.22
CA HIS A 219 3.51 -13.85 6.09
C HIS A 219 3.88 -12.56 6.83
N TYR A 220 2.88 -11.79 7.25
CA TYR A 220 3.09 -10.59 8.06
C TYR A 220 1.88 -10.30 8.93
N LYS A 221 2.09 -10.07 10.23
CA LYS A 221 1.02 -9.72 11.16
C LYS A 221 0.83 -8.22 11.21
N LEU A 222 -0.27 -7.73 10.64
CA LEU A 222 -0.73 -6.36 10.83
C LEU A 222 -1.18 -6.15 12.27
N SER A 223 -0.84 -5.00 12.84
CA SER A 223 -1.20 -4.60 14.21
C SER A 223 -1.63 -3.14 14.26
N GLY A 224 -2.44 -2.77 15.26
CA GLY A 224 -2.92 -1.39 15.42
C GLY A 224 -3.91 -0.99 14.33
N LEU A 225 -4.70 -1.95 13.86
CA LEU A 225 -5.81 -1.70 12.95
C LEU A 225 -7.00 -1.10 13.70
N ILE A 226 -7.80 -0.30 12.99
CA ILE A 226 -9.03 0.29 13.51
C ILE A 226 -10.14 -0.78 13.43
N PRO A 227 -10.92 -1.02 14.49
CA PRO A 227 -12.04 -1.95 14.48
C PRO A 227 -13.17 -1.55 13.55
N SER A 228 -13.91 -2.54 13.04
CA SER A 228 -15.06 -2.33 12.14
C SER A 228 -14.70 -1.52 10.87
N THR A 229 -13.45 -1.61 10.42
CA THR A 229 -12.91 -0.82 9.31
C THR A 229 -12.45 -1.74 8.19
N LYS A 230 -12.80 -1.39 6.95
CA LYS A 230 -12.33 -2.08 5.76
C LYS A 230 -10.91 -1.62 5.43
N TYR A 231 -10.04 -2.59 5.18
CA TYR A 231 -8.67 -2.38 4.74
C TYR A 231 -8.44 -2.96 3.35
N ASN A 232 -7.81 -2.17 2.49
CA ASN A 232 -7.27 -2.61 1.21
C ASN A 232 -5.77 -2.76 1.33
N VAL A 233 -5.25 -3.94 0.99
CA VAL A 233 -3.84 -4.30 1.11
C VAL A 233 -3.28 -4.66 -0.24
N SER A 234 -2.08 -4.16 -0.54
CA SER A 234 -1.33 -4.47 -1.75
C SER A 234 0.10 -4.86 -1.39
N LEU A 235 0.64 -5.86 -2.09
CA LEU A 235 1.98 -6.38 -1.88
C LEU A 235 2.72 -6.40 -3.23
N THR A 236 3.93 -5.85 -3.24
CA THR A 236 4.78 -5.78 -4.43
C THR A 236 6.18 -6.27 -4.09
N GLY A 237 6.73 -7.19 -4.88
CA GLY A 237 8.13 -7.61 -4.77
C GLY A 237 9.07 -6.58 -5.39
N LEU A 238 10.28 -6.49 -4.85
CA LEU A 238 11.34 -5.62 -5.35
C LEU A 238 12.51 -6.44 -5.85
N ARG A 239 13.12 -6.03 -6.95
CA ARG A 239 14.43 -6.51 -7.41
C ARG A 239 15.33 -5.31 -7.67
N GLY A 240 16.07 -4.88 -6.65
CA GLY A 240 16.82 -3.63 -6.72
C GLY A 240 15.89 -2.42 -6.86
N LYS A 241 15.90 -1.75 -8.03
CA LYS A 241 15.01 -0.61 -8.34
C LYS A 241 13.74 -1.01 -9.09
N GLU A 242 13.64 -2.25 -9.55
CA GLU A 242 12.49 -2.75 -10.31
C GLU A 242 11.42 -3.31 -9.37
N LYS A 243 10.14 -3.13 -9.75
CA LYS A 243 8.97 -3.63 -9.03
C LYS A 243 8.35 -4.79 -9.81
N THR A 244 7.92 -5.83 -9.11
CA THR A 244 7.12 -6.93 -9.69
C THR A 244 5.68 -6.50 -9.96
N SER A 245 4.88 -7.39 -10.54
CA SER A 245 3.42 -7.27 -10.46
C SER A 245 2.95 -7.18 -8.99
N THR A 246 1.85 -6.46 -8.76
CA THR A 246 1.25 -6.25 -7.44
C THR A 246 0.07 -7.19 -7.25
N VAL A 247 0.04 -7.90 -6.12
CA VAL A 247 -1.15 -8.65 -5.67
C VAL A 247 -1.87 -7.84 -4.59
N SER A 248 -3.20 -7.89 -4.59
CA SER A 248 -4.01 -7.15 -3.62
C SER A 248 -5.09 -8.02 -3.01
N THR A 249 -5.49 -7.66 -1.79
CA THR A 249 -6.60 -8.28 -1.07
C THR A 249 -7.31 -7.23 -0.23
N SER A 250 -8.50 -7.55 0.26
CA SER A 250 -9.22 -6.68 1.20
C SER A 250 -9.86 -7.50 2.31
N PHE A 251 -9.95 -6.91 3.50
CA PHE A 251 -10.63 -7.51 4.64
C PHE A 251 -11.26 -6.42 5.51
N THR A 252 -12.22 -6.80 6.35
CA THR A 252 -12.84 -5.90 7.32
C THR A 252 -12.49 -6.40 8.72
N THR A 253 -11.95 -5.52 9.56
CA THR A 253 -11.66 -5.85 10.96
C THR A 253 -12.95 -6.14 11.73
N GLY A 254 -12.84 -7.04 12.71
CA GLY A 254 -13.98 -7.39 13.56
C GLY A 254 -14.46 -6.24 14.44
N ASN A 255 -15.61 -6.44 15.09
CA ASN A 255 -16.14 -5.51 16.09
C ASN A 255 -15.46 -5.73 17.45
N LEU A 256 -15.21 -4.65 18.19
CA LEU A 256 -14.82 -4.77 19.59
C LEU A 256 -16.01 -5.19 20.45
N ARG A 257 -15.77 -6.04 21.45
CA ARG A 257 -16.76 -6.35 22.50
C ARG A 257 -17.14 -5.09 23.27
N PHE A 258 -16.14 -4.24 23.53
CA PHE A 258 -16.29 -2.93 24.15
C PHE A 258 -15.75 -1.85 23.19
N PRO A 259 -16.60 -1.25 22.34
CA PRO A 259 -16.17 -0.18 21.42
C PRO A 259 -15.67 1.08 22.13
N TYR A 260 -16.16 1.32 23.35
CA TYR A 260 -15.75 2.43 24.22
C TYR A 260 -15.30 1.83 25.56
N PRO A 261 -14.11 1.21 25.63
CA PRO A 261 -13.65 0.53 26.82
C PRO A 261 -13.48 1.53 27.96
N LEU A 262 -14.08 1.25 29.11
CA LEU A 262 -14.08 2.14 30.27
C LEU A 262 -12.73 2.18 30.97
N ASP A 263 -12.00 1.06 30.93
CA ASP A 263 -10.73 0.83 31.61
C ASP A 263 -9.91 -0.25 30.88
N CYS A 264 -8.72 -0.54 31.39
CA CYS A 264 -7.81 -1.51 30.80
C CYS A 264 -8.29 -2.97 30.90
N SER A 265 -9.21 -3.28 31.82
CA SER A 265 -9.77 -4.64 31.91
C SER A 265 -10.68 -4.94 30.72
N GLN A 266 -11.44 -3.95 30.26
CA GLN A 266 -12.24 -4.05 29.03
C GLN A 266 -11.36 -4.08 27.78
N GLU A 267 -10.23 -3.35 27.77
CA GLU A 267 -9.27 -3.48 26.68
C GLU A 267 -8.62 -4.87 26.64
N MET A 268 -8.37 -5.48 27.79
CA MET A 268 -7.90 -6.86 27.85
C MET A 268 -8.93 -7.83 27.27
N MET A 269 -10.22 -7.65 27.60
CA MET A 269 -11.32 -8.43 26.98
C MET A 269 -11.52 -8.14 25.49
N ASN A 270 -11.05 -7.00 24.99
CA ASN A 270 -10.97 -6.68 23.56
C ASN A 270 -9.75 -7.33 22.86
N GLY A 271 -8.93 -8.09 23.59
CA GLY A 271 -7.76 -8.80 23.06
C GLY A 271 -6.43 -8.06 23.23
N LEU A 272 -6.37 -6.99 24.03
CA LEU A 272 -5.10 -6.33 24.36
C LEU A 272 -4.33 -7.14 25.40
N VAL A 273 -3.30 -7.87 24.96
CA VAL A 273 -2.51 -8.79 25.80
C VAL A 273 -1.19 -8.19 26.29
N ASP A 274 -0.61 -7.25 25.55
CA ASP A 274 0.66 -6.63 25.89
C ASP A 274 0.47 -5.35 26.70
N SER A 275 1.34 -5.14 27.70
CA SER A 275 1.36 -3.89 28.46
C SER A 275 1.78 -2.73 27.56
N GLY A 276 1.04 -1.63 27.60
CA GLY A 276 1.26 -0.52 26.68
C GLY A 276 0.24 0.60 26.80
N GLN A 277 0.32 1.55 25.89
CA GLN A 277 -0.62 2.66 25.82
C GLN A 277 -1.92 2.22 25.16
N ALA A 278 -3.05 2.61 25.73
CA ALA A 278 -4.37 2.38 25.16
C ALA A 278 -5.27 3.60 25.38
N THR A 279 -6.36 3.67 24.62
CA THR A 279 -7.37 4.73 24.74
C THR A 279 -8.60 4.16 25.42
N ILE A 280 -9.00 4.79 26.52
CA ILE A 280 -10.20 4.41 27.28
C ILE A 280 -11.18 5.59 27.37
N TYR A 281 -12.41 5.30 27.79
CA TYR A 281 -13.52 6.26 27.91
C TYR A 281 -14.09 6.24 29.33
N PRO A 282 -13.39 6.80 30.34
CA PRO A 282 -13.82 6.72 31.73
C PRO A 282 -15.13 7.44 32.05
N GLY A 283 -15.61 8.31 31.16
CA GLY A 283 -16.94 8.93 31.27
C GLY A 283 -17.98 8.31 30.33
N GLY A 284 -17.66 7.18 29.69
CA GLY A 284 -18.49 6.52 28.69
C GLY A 284 -18.41 7.13 27.28
N LYS A 285 -19.26 6.65 26.38
CA LYS A 285 -19.24 6.93 24.93
C LYS A 285 -19.21 8.41 24.55
N HIS A 286 -19.88 9.27 25.32
CA HIS A 286 -19.98 10.71 25.02
C HIS A 286 -18.90 11.55 25.72
N SER A 287 -18.01 10.91 26.49
CA SER A 287 -16.90 11.59 27.14
C SER A 287 -15.66 11.62 26.24
N PRO A 288 -14.79 12.65 26.38
CA PRO A 288 -13.52 12.67 25.67
C PRO A 288 -12.67 11.43 25.99
N PRO A 289 -12.00 10.84 24.99
CA PRO A 289 -11.09 9.72 25.21
C PRO A 289 -9.89 10.13 26.08
N VAL A 290 -9.36 9.17 26.84
CA VAL A 290 -8.19 9.36 27.70
C VAL A 290 -7.14 8.32 27.32
N GLN A 291 -5.92 8.76 27.03
CA GLN A 291 -4.78 7.84 26.90
C GLN A 291 -4.30 7.40 28.29
N VAL A 292 -4.12 6.09 28.44
CA VAL A 292 -3.64 5.45 29.67
C VAL A 292 -2.55 4.44 29.37
N TYR A 293 -1.81 4.08 30.41
CA TYR A 293 -0.95 2.91 30.36
C TYR A 293 -1.69 1.72 30.97
N CYS A 294 -1.87 0.66 30.20
CA CYS A 294 -2.41 -0.60 30.64
C CYS A 294 -1.28 -1.56 31.01
N ASP A 295 -1.32 -2.07 32.24
CA ASP A 295 -0.47 -3.19 32.65
C ASP A 295 -1.28 -4.49 32.53
N MET A 296 -0.93 -5.28 31.52
CA MET A 296 -1.59 -6.54 31.16
C MET A 296 -0.87 -7.77 31.70
N MET A 297 0.25 -7.59 32.43
CA MET A 297 1.08 -8.70 32.89
C MET A 297 1.00 -8.90 34.40
N THR A 298 1.06 -7.82 35.18
CA THR A 298 1.15 -7.93 36.65
C THR A 298 -0.12 -8.52 37.24
N ALA A 299 0.00 -9.58 38.04
CA ALA A 299 -1.12 -10.20 38.76
C ALA A 299 -2.35 -10.50 37.88
N GLY A 300 -2.12 -10.98 36.65
CA GLY A 300 -3.15 -11.32 35.68
C GLY A 300 -3.62 -10.17 34.78
N GLY A 301 -3.04 -8.98 34.90
CA GLY A 301 -3.31 -7.88 33.98
C GLY A 301 -4.63 -7.14 34.21
N GLY A 302 -5.05 -6.39 33.20
CA GLY A 302 -6.26 -5.55 33.21
C GLY A 302 -6.14 -4.30 34.08
N TRP A 303 -4.91 -3.86 34.39
CA TRP A 303 -4.69 -2.73 35.29
C TRP A 303 -4.57 -1.41 34.53
N THR A 304 -5.32 -0.39 34.98
CA THR A 304 -5.18 0.99 34.51
C THR A 304 -4.23 1.74 35.43
N VAL A 305 -3.03 2.06 34.95
CA VAL A 305 -2.04 2.84 35.71
C VAL A 305 -2.45 4.31 35.73
N PHE A 306 -2.50 4.89 36.93
CA PHE A 306 -2.84 6.31 37.11
C PHE A 306 -1.72 7.15 37.72
N GLN A 307 -0.68 6.51 38.25
CA GLN A 307 0.53 7.18 38.71
C GLN A 307 1.75 6.32 38.41
N ARG A 308 2.83 6.94 37.95
CA ARG A 308 4.13 6.29 37.82
C ARG A 308 5.29 7.23 38.14
N ARG A 309 6.25 6.75 38.92
CA ARG A 309 7.57 7.36 39.20
C ARG A 309 8.67 6.36 38.85
N LYS A 310 9.72 6.79 38.16
CA LYS A 310 10.85 5.92 37.78
C LYS A 310 12.19 6.62 37.52
N ASN A 311 12.22 7.93 37.31
CA ASN A 311 13.45 8.63 36.90
C ASN A 311 13.57 10.09 37.37
N GLY A 312 12.52 10.69 37.92
CA GLY A 312 12.53 12.07 38.41
C GLY A 312 12.46 13.15 37.34
N LYS A 313 12.22 12.81 36.07
CA LYS A 313 12.11 13.79 34.98
C LYS A 313 10.86 14.66 35.10
N THR A 314 9.80 14.15 35.70
CA THR A 314 8.55 14.91 35.87
C THR A 314 8.49 15.54 37.26
N ASN A 315 8.25 16.85 37.31
CA ASN A 315 8.00 17.55 38.57
C ASN A 315 6.58 17.24 39.10
N PHE A 316 6.46 16.74 40.33
CA PHE A 316 5.18 16.44 40.99
C PHE A 316 4.74 17.55 41.99
N TYR A 317 5.53 18.60 42.19
CA TYR A 317 5.14 19.76 43.01
C TYR A 317 4.23 20.74 42.24
N ARG A 318 3.03 20.25 41.90
CA ARG A 318 2.05 20.89 41.00
C ARG A 318 0.86 21.51 41.72
N SER A 319 0.11 22.34 41.00
CA SER A 319 -1.11 23.01 41.45
C SER A 319 -2.32 22.06 41.50
N TRP A 320 -3.42 22.53 42.11
CA TRP A 320 -4.69 21.80 42.16
C TRP A 320 -5.21 21.46 40.76
N ASN A 321 -5.21 22.45 39.86
CA ASN A 321 -5.72 22.30 38.51
C ASN A 321 -4.89 21.29 37.70
N GLU A 322 -3.57 21.27 37.87
CA GLU A 322 -2.70 20.27 37.23
C GLU A 322 -2.97 18.86 37.77
N TYR A 323 -3.11 18.67 39.08
CA TYR A 323 -3.48 17.36 39.65
C TYR A 323 -4.88 16.91 39.28
N LYS A 324 -5.81 17.84 39.09
CA LYS A 324 -7.17 17.57 38.61
C LYS A 324 -7.16 17.03 37.18
N ASN A 325 -6.46 17.70 36.27
CA ASN A 325 -6.45 17.38 34.85
C ASN A 325 -5.48 16.27 34.47
N GLY A 326 -4.40 16.10 35.25
CA GLY A 326 -3.30 15.19 34.95
C GLY A 326 -2.10 15.90 34.32
N PHE A 327 -0.93 15.29 34.44
CA PHE A 327 0.33 15.80 33.92
C PHE A 327 1.37 14.68 33.72
N GLY A 328 2.43 15.00 32.98
CA GLY A 328 3.52 14.08 32.70
C GLY A 328 3.34 13.34 31.37
N ASN A 329 4.06 12.24 31.20
CA ASN A 329 4.05 11.43 29.99
C ASN A 329 3.65 9.99 30.34
N ILE A 330 2.60 9.47 29.71
CA ILE A 330 2.05 8.13 29.95
C ILE A 330 3.09 7.01 29.74
N SER A 331 4.08 7.22 28.88
CA SER A 331 5.21 6.30 28.66
C SER A 331 6.33 6.45 29.68
N ASP A 332 6.33 7.53 30.47
CA ASP A 332 7.40 7.89 31.41
C ASP A 332 6.91 8.02 32.85
N GLU A 333 6.90 9.23 33.42
CA GLU A 333 6.32 9.53 34.72
C GLU A 333 5.09 10.41 34.54
N PHE A 334 4.01 10.11 35.25
CA PHE A 334 2.75 10.85 35.10
C PHE A 334 1.83 10.72 36.31
N TRP A 335 0.85 11.62 36.34
CA TRP A 335 -0.37 11.55 37.13
C TRP A 335 -1.56 11.66 36.18
N LEU A 336 -2.49 10.71 36.20
CA LEU A 336 -3.59 10.62 35.23
C LEU A 336 -4.63 11.75 35.37
N GLY A 337 -4.71 12.35 36.55
CA GLY A 337 -5.69 13.39 36.86
C GLY A 337 -6.79 12.90 37.80
N ASN A 338 -7.09 13.68 38.84
CA ASN A 338 -8.09 13.33 39.85
C ASN A 338 -9.49 13.18 39.25
N ASP A 339 -9.84 13.96 38.21
CA ASP A 339 -11.13 13.82 37.53
C ASP A 339 -11.27 12.44 36.84
N ASN A 340 -10.18 11.95 36.24
CA ASN A 340 -10.18 10.64 35.59
C ASN A 340 -10.20 9.51 36.63
N ILE A 341 -9.46 9.65 37.72
CA ILE A 341 -9.48 8.68 38.83
C ILE A 341 -10.87 8.63 39.48
N HIS A 342 -11.51 9.77 39.70
CA HIS A 342 -12.89 9.84 40.20
C HIS A 342 -13.88 9.13 39.27
N LYS A 343 -13.82 9.40 37.96
CA LYS A 343 -14.67 8.74 36.95
C LYS A 343 -14.50 7.21 37.00
N LEU A 344 -13.27 6.72 36.93
CA LEU A 344 -12.95 5.28 36.99
C LEU A 344 -13.46 4.61 38.27
N THR A 345 -13.29 5.28 39.41
CA THR A 345 -13.70 4.75 40.72
C THR A 345 -15.19 4.88 41.03
N THR A 346 -15.93 5.66 40.25
CA THR A 346 -17.40 5.82 40.40
C THR A 346 -18.15 4.87 39.47
N GLN A 347 -17.58 4.51 38.32
CA GLN A 347 -18.21 3.59 37.37
C GLN A 347 -18.36 2.17 37.93
N SER A 348 -17.36 1.70 38.67
CA SER A 348 -17.42 0.40 39.33
C SER A 348 -16.51 0.37 40.56
N PRO A 349 -16.76 -0.51 41.53
CA PRO A 349 -15.83 -0.72 42.64
C PRO A 349 -14.44 -1.11 42.13
N GLN A 350 -13.44 -0.30 42.45
CA GLN A 350 -12.05 -0.52 42.05
C GLN A 350 -11.25 -1.06 43.23
N MET A 351 -10.33 -1.98 42.94
CA MET A 351 -9.18 -2.25 43.80
C MET A 351 -7.99 -1.41 43.36
N LEU A 352 -7.15 -1.04 44.33
CA LEU A 352 -5.88 -0.38 44.09
C LEU A 352 -4.74 -1.38 44.28
N ARG A 353 -3.76 -1.35 43.39
CA ARG A 353 -2.44 -1.93 43.59
C ARG A 353 -1.37 -0.85 43.51
N VAL A 354 -0.44 -0.88 44.45
CA VAL A 354 0.77 -0.05 44.49
C VAL A 354 1.97 -0.98 44.40
N ASP A 355 2.79 -0.80 43.36
CA ASP A 355 4.06 -1.51 43.21
C ASP A 355 5.23 -0.58 43.54
N LEU A 356 6.16 -1.05 44.37
CA LEU A 356 7.32 -0.32 44.85
C LEU A 356 8.57 -1.12 44.53
N ARG A 357 9.58 -0.48 43.92
CA ARG A 357 10.83 -1.17 43.56
C ARG A 357 12.06 -0.32 43.88
N THR A 358 13.08 -1.00 44.38
CA THR A 358 14.46 -0.52 44.48
C THR A 358 15.33 -1.33 43.51
N LYS A 359 16.65 -1.13 43.54
CA LYS A 359 17.60 -1.92 42.74
C LYS A 359 17.61 -3.41 43.12
N HIS A 360 17.34 -3.75 44.38
CA HIS A 360 17.51 -5.11 44.92
C HIS A 360 16.23 -5.74 45.44
N GLU A 361 15.22 -4.92 45.76
CA GLU A 361 13.99 -5.38 46.42
C GLU A 361 12.76 -4.80 45.74
N HIS A 362 11.67 -5.55 45.82
CA HIS A 362 10.35 -5.13 45.40
C HIS A 362 9.34 -5.44 46.49
N ALA A 363 8.32 -4.60 46.60
CA ALA A 363 7.19 -4.80 47.49
C ALA A 363 5.92 -4.28 46.83
N PHE A 364 4.76 -4.75 47.29
CA PHE A 364 3.48 -4.26 46.79
C PHE A 364 2.47 -4.11 47.92
N ALA A 365 1.48 -3.25 47.71
CA ALA A 365 0.30 -3.09 48.55
C ALA A 365 -0.95 -3.15 47.67
N VAL A 366 -1.95 -3.91 48.11
CA VAL A 366 -3.25 -4.04 47.45
C VAL A 366 -4.35 -3.66 48.43
N TYR A 367 -5.32 -2.88 47.96
CA TYR A 367 -6.48 -2.47 48.73
C TYR A 367 -7.73 -2.90 47.98
N ARG A 368 -8.58 -3.70 48.63
CA ARG A 368 -9.83 -4.21 48.03
C ARG A 368 -10.80 -3.08 47.68
N THR A 369 -10.79 -1.98 48.43
CA THR A 369 -11.63 -0.81 48.14
C THR A 369 -10.76 0.40 47.94
N PHE A 370 -10.93 1.06 46.79
CA PHE A 370 -10.34 2.36 46.51
C PHE A 370 -11.34 3.24 45.75
N ASN A 371 -11.63 4.41 46.30
CA ASN A 371 -12.49 5.40 45.67
C ASN A 371 -11.98 6.81 45.91
N VAL A 372 -12.16 7.67 44.91
CA VAL A 372 -11.85 9.09 44.95
C VAL A 372 -13.14 9.85 44.69
N ASP A 373 -13.55 10.69 45.63
CA ASP A 373 -14.80 11.47 45.51
C ASP A 373 -14.69 12.57 44.44
N LYS A 374 -15.77 13.27 44.14
CA LYS A 374 -15.80 14.38 43.18
C LYS A 374 -15.06 15.61 43.71
N GLU A 375 -14.77 16.56 42.83
CA GLU A 375 -14.06 17.80 43.18
C GLU A 375 -14.75 18.61 44.29
N GLN A 376 -16.09 18.65 44.31
CA GLN A 376 -16.86 19.37 45.36
C GLN A 376 -16.67 18.76 46.75
N ARG A 377 -16.22 17.50 46.81
CA ARG A 377 -15.78 16.81 48.03
C ARG A 377 -14.26 16.59 48.05
N GLU A 378 -13.55 17.44 47.31
CA GLU A 378 -12.11 17.62 47.40
C GLU A 378 -11.31 16.35 47.05
N PHE A 379 -11.85 15.53 46.13
CA PHE A 379 -11.24 14.26 45.73
C PHE A 379 -10.88 13.37 46.92
N ARG A 380 -11.75 13.33 47.93
CA ARG A 380 -11.52 12.58 49.17
C ARG A 380 -11.27 11.10 48.93
N LEU A 381 -10.25 10.56 49.59
CA LEU A 381 -9.88 9.15 49.51
C LEU A 381 -10.77 8.30 50.40
N THR A 382 -11.30 7.22 49.85
CA THR A 382 -11.84 6.08 50.61
C THR A 382 -11.01 4.85 50.26
N ILE A 383 -10.40 4.24 51.27
CA ILE A 383 -9.53 3.08 51.09
C ILE A 383 -9.64 2.07 52.23
N SER A 384 -9.69 0.77 51.92
CA SER A 384 -9.73 -0.31 52.91
C SER A 384 -9.36 -1.68 52.32
N GLY A 385 -9.24 -2.69 53.19
CA GLY A 385 -8.99 -4.08 52.80
C GLY A 385 -7.56 -4.31 52.31
N TYR A 386 -6.58 -3.84 53.08
CA TYR A 386 -5.16 -3.97 52.79
C TYR A 386 -4.71 -5.45 52.74
N SER A 387 -3.79 -5.72 51.82
CA SER A 387 -2.95 -6.93 51.75
C SER A 387 -1.66 -6.61 51.01
N GLY A 388 -0.61 -7.40 51.17
CA GLY A 388 0.64 -7.24 50.43
C GLY A 388 1.88 -7.34 51.31
N THR A 389 3.03 -6.99 50.76
CA THR A 389 4.35 -7.13 51.40
C THR A 389 5.00 -5.80 51.78
N ALA A 390 4.43 -4.66 51.35
CA ALA A 390 4.99 -3.33 51.62
C ALA A 390 4.66 -2.76 53.01
N GLY A 391 3.86 -3.45 53.81
CA GLY A 391 3.16 -2.85 54.96
C GLY A 391 2.14 -1.78 54.54
N ASP A 392 1.23 -1.42 55.43
CA ASP A 392 0.10 -0.52 55.12
C ASP A 392 0.41 0.94 55.49
N SER A 393 0.94 1.72 54.55
CA SER A 393 1.16 3.16 54.74
C SER A 393 0.07 4.04 54.13
N LEU A 394 -0.98 3.47 53.51
CA LEU A 394 -2.00 4.27 52.82
C LEU A 394 -3.32 4.33 53.59
N LEU A 395 -3.64 3.33 54.42
CA LEU A 395 -4.85 3.35 55.26
C LEU A 395 -4.86 4.55 56.22
N TYR A 396 -3.69 5.00 56.69
CA TYR A 396 -3.55 6.22 57.48
C TYR A 396 -4.18 7.46 56.82
N HIS A 397 -4.19 7.49 55.48
CA HIS A 397 -4.72 8.57 54.65
C HIS A 397 -6.22 8.43 54.34
N ASN A 398 -6.88 7.38 54.84
CA ASN A 398 -8.30 7.16 54.61
C ASN A 398 -9.16 8.35 55.10
N GLY A 399 -10.16 8.70 54.30
CA GLY A 399 -11.09 9.80 54.55
C GLY A 399 -10.50 11.20 54.41
N GLN A 400 -9.23 11.35 54.01
CA GLN A 400 -8.62 12.67 53.85
C GLN A 400 -8.95 13.30 52.49
N PRO A 401 -9.16 14.64 52.43
CA PRO A 401 -9.25 15.35 51.16
C PRO A 401 -7.88 15.38 50.48
N PHE A 402 -7.87 15.55 49.16
CA PHE A 402 -6.63 15.82 48.42
C PHE A 402 -6.15 17.24 48.74
N SER A 403 -4.83 17.45 48.80
CA SER A 403 -4.21 18.76 49.05
C SER A 403 -3.05 19.00 48.09
N THR A 404 -2.90 20.23 47.62
CA THR A 404 -1.80 20.70 46.75
C THR A 404 -1.19 22.00 47.30
N LYS A 405 -0.10 22.48 46.69
CA LYS A 405 0.63 23.68 47.17
C LYS A 405 -0.23 24.93 47.31
N ASP A 406 -1.21 25.07 46.43
CA ASP A 406 -2.14 26.17 46.27
C ASP A 406 -3.51 25.92 46.92
N ARG A 407 -3.81 24.67 47.32
CA ARG A 407 -5.07 24.31 47.97
C ARG A 407 -4.83 23.29 49.08
N ASP A 408 -4.65 23.79 50.30
CA ASP A 408 -4.49 22.99 51.51
C ASP A 408 -5.57 23.40 52.52
N LEU A 409 -6.67 22.63 52.54
CA LEU A 409 -7.94 23.05 53.15
C LEU A 409 -7.99 22.83 54.66
N LYS A 410 -7.04 22.07 55.22
CA LYS A 410 -6.91 21.96 56.67
C LYS A 410 -5.96 23.04 57.18
N LYS A 411 -6.50 23.92 58.04
CA LYS A 411 -5.71 24.84 58.89
C LYS A 411 -4.94 24.05 59.97
N LEU A 412 -4.17 23.04 59.58
CA LEU A 412 -3.09 22.56 60.41
C LEU A 412 -2.01 23.65 60.42
N VAL A 413 -1.26 23.76 61.53
CA VAL A 413 -0.12 24.70 61.61
C VAL A 413 0.87 24.46 60.45
N THR A 414 1.00 23.20 60.03
CA THR A 414 1.87 22.79 58.93
C THR A 414 1.08 22.59 57.64
N ARG A 415 1.45 23.31 56.58
CA ARG A 415 0.94 23.12 55.21
C ARG A 415 1.64 21.93 54.55
N CYS A 416 1.06 20.73 54.70
CA CYS A 416 1.72 19.47 54.32
C CYS A 416 2.15 19.42 52.86
N ALA A 417 1.31 19.86 51.92
CA ALA A 417 1.66 19.83 50.50
C ALA A 417 2.87 20.74 50.18
N VAL A 418 3.01 21.87 50.89
CA VAL A 418 4.13 22.80 50.75
C VAL A 418 5.39 22.25 51.42
N SER A 419 5.25 21.60 52.58
CA SER A 419 6.38 21.02 53.33
C SER A 419 6.94 19.77 52.67
N TYR A 420 6.09 18.90 52.13
CA TYR A 420 6.45 17.58 51.58
C TYR A 420 6.38 17.48 50.06
N LYS A 421 6.15 18.63 49.39
CA LYS A 421 6.50 18.87 47.99
C LYS A 421 5.80 17.95 46.97
N GLY A 422 4.52 17.66 47.20
CA GLY A 422 3.67 16.86 46.30
C GLY A 422 2.19 17.08 46.59
N GLY A 423 1.33 16.67 45.65
CA GLY A 423 -0.12 16.60 45.88
C GLY A 423 -0.50 15.23 46.42
N TRP A 424 -1.23 15.19 47.55
CA TRP A 424 -1.59 13.93 48.21
C TRP A 424 -2.77 14.08 49.16
N TRP A 425 -3.31 12.96 49.64
CA TRP A 425 -4.34 12.88 50.68
C TRP A 425 -3.76 13.05 52.09
N TYR A 426 -3.16 14.20 52.39
CA TYR A 426 -2.44 14.42 53.65
C TYR A 426 -3.35 14.40 54.89
N LYS A 427 -2.88 13.81 56.00
CA LYS A 427 -3.51 13.83 57.34
C LYS A 427 -2.71 14.73 58.28
N ASN A 428 -2.06 14.19 59.32
CA ASN A 428 -0.92 14.85 59.96
C ASN A 428 0.30 14.62 59.05
N CYS A 429 0.18 15.22 57.86
CA CYS A 429 1.01 15.01 56.69
C CYS A 429 1.01 13.58 56.16
N HIS A 430 2.04 12.75 56.34
CA HIS A 430 2.08 11.48 55.61
C HIS A 430 2.78 10.32 56.30
N GLU A 431 2.25 9.13 56.02
CA GLU A 431 2.97 7.86 56.13
C GLU A 431 3.37 7.33 54.74
N ALA A 432 2.65 7.73 53.69
CA ALA A 432 3.03 7.54 52.30
C ALA A 432 3.00 8.88 51.54
N ASN A 433 4.01 9.14 50.73
CA ASN A 433 4.05 10.29 49.82
C ASN A 433 4.69 9.90 48.49
N LEU A 434 3.95 9.19 47.64
CA LEU A 434 4.49 8.72 46.36
C LEU A 434 4.65 9.85 45.31
N ASN A 435 4.12 11.04 45.64
CA ASN A 435 4.19 12.23 44.80
C ASN A 435 5.25 13.24 45.28
N GLY A 436 6.14 12.85 46.20
CA GLY A 436 7.25 13.67 46.68
C GLY A 436 8.37 13.88 45.65
N ILE A 437 9.44 14.55 46.09
CA ILE A 437 10.63 14.85 45.32
C ILE A 437 11.43 13.56 45.06
N TYR A 438 11.66 13.27 43.79
CA TYR A 438 12.42 12.11 43.38
C TYR A 438 13.86 12.17 43.90
N GLY A 439 14.37 11.07 44.48
CA GLY A 439 15.74 10.97 44.97
C GLY A 439 16.07 11.78 46.23
N ASN A 440 15.13 12.56 46.79
CA ASN A 440 15.36 13.32 48.01
C ASN A 440 15.17 12.46 49.27
N ASN A 441 16.25 12.18 49.99
CA ASN A 441 16.24 11.40 51.24
C ASN A 441 16.19 12.29 52.51
N ASN A 442 16.13 13.62 52.34
CA ASN A 442 16.13 14.56 53.45
C ASN A 442 14.72 15.08 53.74
N ASN A 443 14.49 15.50 54.99
CA ASN A 443 13.27 16.19 55.43
C ASN A 443 11.96 15.45 55.11
N GLN A 444 12.01 14.14 54.84
CA GLN A 444 10.87 13.31 54.46
C GLN A 444 10.11 13.84 53.23
N GLN A 445 10.80 14.55 52.33
CA GLN A 445 10.26 15.13 51.11
C GLN A 445 10.33 14.16 49.92
N GLY A 446 10.80 12.93 50.16
CA GLY A 446 11.03 11.93 49.14
C GLY A 446 9.76 11.23 48.67
N ILE A 447 9.96 10.25 47.79
CA ILE A 447 8.94 9.27 47.43
C ILE A 447 8.91 8.21 48.54
N ASN A 448 8.07 8.40 49.55
CA ASN A 448 8.16 7.62 50.78
C ASN A 448 7.01 6.62 50.96
N TRP A 449 7.33 5.48 51.60
CA TRP A 449 6.38 4.49 52.10
C TRP A 449 6.88 3.97 53.45
N LEU A 450 6.32 4.51 54.53
CA LEU A 450 6.84 4.38 55.90
C LEU A 450 7.06 2.92 56.31
N HIS A 451 6.08 2.04 56.07
CA HIS A 451 6.12 0.67 56.55
C HIS A 451 7.06 -0.26 55.76
N TRP A 452 7.66 0.21 54.65
CA TRP A 452 8.63 -0.57 53.88
C TRP A 452 10.06 -0.01 54.00
N LYS A 453 10.26 1.28 53.73
CA LYS A 453 11.60 1.91 53.70
C LYS A 453 11.74 3.10 54.64
N GLY A 454 10.72 3.40 55.43
CA GLY A 454 10.71 4.58 56.30
C GLY A 454 10.51 5.89 55.53
N GLN A 455 10.76 7.01 56.23
CA GLN A 455 10.55 8.36 55.72
C GLN A 455 11.82 9.00 55.12
N ASN A 456 12.99 8.42 55.36
CA ASN A 456 14.29 8.97 54.92
C ASN A 456 14.86 8.25 53.68
N PHE A 457 13.99 7.55 52.94
CA PHE A 457 14.38 6.83 51.73
C PHE A 457 13.37 7.10 50.61
N SER A 458 13.85 7.73 49.54
CA SER A 458 13.08 8.03 48.33
C SER A 458 13.11 6.82 47.40
N ILE A 459 11.95 6.20 47.22
CA ILE A 459 11.78 4.97 46.45
C ILE A 459 12.00 5.28 44.95
N PRO A 460 12.94 4.59 44.26
CA PRO A 460 13.28 4.89 42.87
C PRO A 460 12.18 4.59 41.85
N PHE A 461 11.32 3.60 42.13
CA PHE A 461 10.20 3.26 41.26
C PHE A 461 8.92 3.04 42.06
N THR A 462 7.84 3.71 41.66
CA THR A 462 6.50 3.48 42.18
C THR A 462 5.47 3.48 41.06
N GLU A 463 4.45 2.65 41.19
CA GLU A 463 3.32 2.65 40.26
C GLU A 463 2.02 2.41 41.03
N MET A 464 1.00 3.23 40.78
CA MET A 464 -0.34 3.04 41.31
C MET A 464 -1.31 2.74 40.17
N LYS A 465 -2.11 1.68 40.34
CA LYS A 465 -3.00 1.19 39.29
C LYS A 465 -4.30 0.62 39.82
N LEU A 466 -5.36 0.76 39.04
CA LEU A 466 -6.72 0.36 39.35
C LEU A 466 -7.14 -0.84 38.53
N ARG A 467 -7.98 -1.68 39.12
CA ARG A 467 -8.68 -2.74 38.40
C ARG A 467 -10.08 -2.93 38.98
N PRO A 468 -11.11 -3.11 38.15
CA PRO A 468 -12.45 -3.33 38.67
C PRO A 468 -12.55 -4.65 39.44
N LEU A 469 -13.31 -4.66 40.53
CA LEU A 469 -13.52 -5.87 41.33
C LEU A 469 -14.33 -6.96 40.61
N TYR A 470 -15.13 -6.59 39.61
CA TYR A 470 -15.88 -7.55 38.79
C TYR A 470 -14.96 -8.32 37.82
N PHE A 471 -13.76 -7.80 37.55
CA PHE A 471 -12.82 -8.43 36.63
C PHE A 471 -12.03 -9.52 37.33
N ASP A 472 -12.25 -10.76 36.89
CA ASP A 472 -11.46 -11.92 37.31
C ASP A 472 -10.47 -12.29 36.19
N PRO A 473 -9.16 -12.12 36.41
CA PRO A 473 -8.14 -12.50 35.43
C PRO A 473 -8.11 -14.01 35.14
N THR A 474 -8.57 -14.85 36.08
CA THR A 474 -8.46 -16.31 35.98
C THR A 474 -9.55 -16.95 35.11
N ARG A 475 -10.65 -16.21 34.85
CA ARG A 475 -11.81 -16.70 34.06
C ARG A 475 -11.82 -16.24 32.61
N ASN A 476 -10.93 -15.32 32.22
CA ASN A 476 -10.96 -14.65 30.92
C ASN A 476 -9.72 -14.95 30.05
N ILE A 477 -9.01 -16.04 30.34
CA ILE A 477 -7.92 -16.59 29.51
C ILE A 477 -8.45 -17.76 28.70
#